data_AF-A0A3P6VAI0-F1
#
_entry.id   AF-A0A3P6VAI0-F1
#
_cell.length_a   1.000
_cell.length_b   1.000
_cell.length_c   1.000
_cell.angle_alpha   90.00
_cell.angle_beta   90.00
_cell.angle_gamma   90.00
#
_symmetry.space_group_name_H-M   'P 1'
#
loop_
_entity.id
_entity.type
_entity.pdbx_description
1 polymer ?
#
loop_
_entity_poly.entity_id
_entity_poly.type
_entity_poly.pdbx_seq_one_letter_code
_entity_poly.pdbx_strand_id
1 'polypeptide(L)'
;MADGPTNSNAPDVQDSNAKRLFVCCAICKERVSSDEFAALPCGHLFHFMCIMYFFICDWSSCPECRKPSDIGDIMPLLNFADNAVNISDAEKKLMNYRDALRKLHKAHVDNFNLEKKELESAVENLNLKKENYELKRKYLELTRENKVLKGLLMMKP
;
A
#
# COMPACT_ATOMS: atom_id res chain seq x y z
N MET A 1 7.84 10.19 82.99
CA MET A 1 6.68 10.22 82.07
C MET A 1 7.14 9.61 80.75
N ALA A 2 6.27 8.80 80.14
CA ALA A 2 6.57 7.70 79.23
C ALA A 2 7.38 8.02 77.95
N ASP A 3 8.18 7.02 77.53
CA ASP A 3 8.63 6.80 76.16
C ASP A 3 7.45 6.57 75.21
N GLY A 4 7.59 6.97 73.95
CA GLY A 4 6.67 6.57 72.88
C GLY A 4 7.13 7.04 71.49
N PRO A 5 7.50 6.12 70.57
CA PRO A 5 7.65 6.38 69.16
C PRO A 5 6.32 6.08 68.42
N THR A 6 5.94 6.93 67.46
CA THR A 6 4.84 6.66 66.52
C THR A 6 5.36 6.99 65.13
N ASN A 7 5.98 6.03 64.43
CA ASN A 7 5.36 4.98 63.61
C ASN A 7 4.56 5.56 62.43
N SER A 8 5.15 5.30 61.26
CA SER A 8 4.58 5.27 59.91
C SER A 8 3.12 4.86 59.85
N ASN A 9 2.37 5.47 58.92
CA ASN A 9 1.47 4.79 57.99
C ASN A 9 0.88 5.83 57.01
N ALA A 10 1.54 6.01 55.86
CA ALA A 10 0.86 6.52 54.67
C ALA A 10 -0.14 5.43 54.22
N PRO A 11 -1.35 5.79 53.78
CA PRO A 11 -2.34 4.78 53.41
C PRO A 11 -1.88 4.05 52.16
N ASP A 12 -1.72 2.73 52.32
CA ASP A 12 -1.59 1.73 51.26
C ASP A 12 -2.57 2.06 50.12
N VAL A 13 -2.02 2.33 48.95
CA VAL A 13 -2.77 2.32 47.69
C VAL A 13 -3.12 0.87 47.42
N GLN A 14 -4.28 0.45 47.93
CA GLN A 14 -4.82 -0.88 47.72
C GLN A 14 -5.11 -1.09 46.24
N ASP A 15 -4.22 -1.87 45.65
CA ASP A 15 -4.30 -2.72 44.48
C ASP A 15 -5.76 -3.06 44.09
N SER A 16 -6.32 -2.27 43.16
CA SER A 16 -7.50 -2.70 42.41
C SER A 16 -7.02 -3.57 41.27
N ASN A 17 -7.32 -4.87 41.39
CA ASN A 17 -7.03 -5.96 40.48
C ASN A 17 -7.72 -5.78 39.11
N ALA A 18 -7.41 -4.69 38.41
CA ALA A 18 -7.70 -4.50 37.00
C ALA A 18 -6.73 -5.40 36.24
N LYS A 19 -7.18 -6.61 35.89
CA LYS A 19 -6.49 -7.46 34.92
C LYS A 19 -6.27 -6.65 33.64
N ARG A 20 -5.09 -6.06 33.50
CA ARG A 20 -4.68 -5.40 32.25
C ARG A 20 -4.65 -6.50 31.19
N LEU A 21 -5.62 -6.47 30.27
CA LEU A 21 -5.61 -7.31 29.09
C LEU A 21 -4.45 -6.81 28.21
N PHE A 22 -3.32 -7.49 28.31
CA PHE A 22 -2.19 -7.22 27.44
C PHE A 22 -2.43 -7.90 26.10
N VAL A 23 -2.44 -7.11 25.04
CA VAL A 23 -2.41 -7.64 23.67
C VAL A 23 -0.97 -8.01 23.34
N CYS A 24 -0.73 -9.26 22.97
CA CYS A 24 0.58 -9.72 22.48
C CYS A 24 0.53 -9.87 20.97
N CYS A 25 1.57 -9.44 20.26
CA CYS A 25 1.65 -9.60 18.82
C CYS A 25 1.86 -11.08 18.50
N ALA A 26 1.00 -11.68 17.68
CA ALA A 26 1.14 -13.11 17.35
C ALA A 26 2.36 -13.42 16.46
N ILE A 27 3.05 -12.41 15.91
CA ILE A 27 4.25 -12.57 15.07
C ILE A 27 5.50 -12.65 15.95
N CYS A 28 5.83 -11.61 16.72
CA CYS A 28 7.03 -11.57 17.57
C CYS A 28 6.81 -12.12 18.99
N LYS A 29 5.56 -12.36 19.39
CA LYS A 29 5.14 -12.81 20.74
C LYS A 29 5.41 -11.79 21.86
N GLU A 30 5.78 -10.56 21.51
CA GLU A 30 5.99 -9.47 22.47
C GLU A 30 4.71 -8.66 22.71
N ARG A 31 4.69 -7.91 23.82
CA ARG A 31 3.56 -7.02 24.13
C ARG A 31 3.49 -5.89 23.15
N VAL A 32 2.26 -5.60 22.73
CA VAL A 32 1.95 -4.46 21.88
C VAL A 32 1.79 -3.23 22.77
N SER A 33 2.65 -2.22 22.59
CA SER A 33 2.51 -0.92 23.24
C SER A 33 1.39 -0.11 22.58
N SER A 34 0.83 0.87 23.30
CA SER A 34 -0.30 1.69 22.84
C SER A 34 -0.01 2.50 21.58
N ASP A 35 1.25 2.69 21.22
CA ASP A 35 1.64 3.73 20.27
C ASP A 35 2.03 3.18 18.90
N GLU A 36 2.19 1.86 18.75
CA GLU A 36 2.74 1.25 17.52
C GLU A 36 2.03 -0.04 17.08
N PHE A 37 0.70 -0.07 17.23
CA PHE A 37 -0.10 -1.21 16.81
C PHE A 37 -0.95 -0.95 15.58
N ALA A 38 -1.21 -2.01 14.83
CA ALA A 38 -2.08 -2.01 13.68
C ALA A 38 -3.09 -3.16 13.77
N ALA A 39 -4.28 -2.89 13.25
CA ALA A 39 -5.34 -3.88 13.14
C ALA A 39 -5.49 -4.33 11.69
N LEU A 40 -5.87 -5.59 11.49
CA LEU A 40 -6.42 -6.07 10.22
C LEU A 40 -7.96 -5.96 10.22
N PRO A 41 -8.63 -6.04 9.07
CA PRO A 41 -10.10 -5.99 8.98
C PRO A 41 -10.79 -7.12 9.77
N CYS A 42 -10.05 -8.20 10.05
CA CYS A 42 -10.50 -9.29 10.90
C CYS A 42 -10.50 -8.99 12.40
N GLY A 43 -9.92 -7.86 12.83
CA GLY A 43 -9.86 -7.40 14.22
C GLY A 43 -8.61 -7.82 15.01
N HIS A 44 -7.68 -8.59 14.42
CA HIS A 44 -6.44 -8.99 15.08
C HIS A 44 -5.40 -7.87 15.07
N LEU A 45 -4.58 -7.83 16.13
CA LEU A 45 -3.69 -6.73 16.46
C LEU A 45 -2.22 -7.18 16.45
N PHE A 46 -1.38 -6.37 15.81
CA PHE A 46 0.06 -6.64 15.67
C PHE A 46 0.85 -5.35 15.85
N HIS A 47 2.16 -5.43 16.11
CA HIS A 47 3.02 -4.27 15.87
C HIS A 47 2.95 -3.90 14.39
N PHE A 48 2.86 -2.61 14.09
CA PHE A 48 2.76 -2.12 12.72
C PHE A 48 3.90 -2.65 11.84
N MET A 49 5.13 -2.61 12.34
CA MET A 49 6.30 -3.16 11.63
C MET A 49 6.20 -4.67 11.43
N CYS A 50 5.78 -5.43 12.44
CA CYS A 50 5.68 -6.89 12.33
C CYS A 50 4.70 -7.31 11.22
N ILE A 51 3.50 -6.73 11.19
CA ILE A 51 2.50 -7.11 10.19
C ILE A 51 2.84 -6.57 8.79
N MET A 52 3.48 -5.39 8.72
CA MET A 52 3.98 -4.86 7.45
C MET A 52 5.05 -5.77 6.85
N TYR A 53 6.08 -6.16 7.62
CA TYR A 53 7.10 -7.10 7.16
C TYR A 53 6.53 -8.45 6.78
N PHE A 54 5.54 -8.94 7.53
CA PHE A 54 4.87 -10.19 7.21
C PHE A 54 4.27 -10.19 5.80
N PHE A 55 3.58 -9.12 5.41
CA PHE A 55 3.01 -9.02 4.06
C PHE A 55 4.04 -8.69 2.97
N ILE A 56 5.13 -7.99 3.28
CA ILE A 56 6.25 -7.80 2.34
C ILE A 56 6.88 -9.15 1.94
N CYS A 57 6.84 -10.15 2.82
CA CYS A 57 7.34 -11.50 2.57
C CYS A 57 6.32 -12.42 1.83
N ASP A 58 5.45 -11.85 0.99
CA ASP A 58 4.46 -12.56 0.14
C ASP A 58 3.38 -13.36 0.88
N TRP A 59 2.98 -12.90 2.07
CA TRP A 59 1.80 -13.45 2.75
C TRP A 59 0.55 -12.64 2.43
N SER A 60 -0.60 -13.31 2.29
CA SER A 60 -1.90 -12.70 1.91
C SER A 60 -3.05 -13.06 2.84
N SER A 61 -2.74 -13.39 4.09
CA SER A 61 -3.74 -13.74 5.10
C SER A 61 -3.32 -13.33 6.51
N CYS A 62 -4.30 -13.11 7.39
CA CYS A 62 -4.04 -12.82 8.80
C CYS A 62 -3.24 -13.96 9.48
N PRO A 63 -2.14 -13.65 10.20
CA PRO A 63 -1.35 -14.65 10.94
C PRO A 63 -2.14 -15.44 11.99
N GLU A 64 -3.22 -14.88 12.52
CA GLU A 64 -4.03 -15.49 13.60
C GLU A 64 -5.21 -16.29 13.05
N CYS A 65 -6.05 -15.69 12.20
CA CYS A 65 -7.29 -16.32 11.75
C CYS A 65 -7.32 -16.71 10.28
N ARG A 66 -6.25 -16.42 9.52
CA ARG A 66 -6.10 -16.76 8.10
C ARG A 66 -7.16 -16.18 7.16
N LYS A 67 -7.95 -15.20 7.62
CA LYS A 67 -8.82 -14.43 6.71
C LYS A 67 -7.95 -13.69 5.69
N PRO A 68 -8.38 -13.58 4.42
CA PRO A 68 -7.65 -12.83 3.39
C PRO A 68 -7.39 -11.41 3.85
N SER A 69 -6.13 -10.98 3.80
CA SER A 69 -5.71 -9.62 4.11
C SER A 69 -4.34 -9.35 3.51
N ASP A 70 -4.09 -8.14 3.03
CA ASP A 70 -2.82 -7.72 2.48
C ASP A 70 -2.27 -6.43 3.14
N ILE A 71 -1.17 -5.91 2.59
CA ILE A 71 -0.52 -4.70 3.12
C ILE A 71 -1.41 -3.45 3.06
N GLY A 72 -2.35 -3.40 2.12
CA GLY A 72 -3.35 -2.32 2.00
C GLY A 72 -4.46 -2.41 3.03
N ASP A 73 -4.67 -3.59 3.62
CA ASP A 73 -5.67 -3.83 4.67
C ASP A 73 -5.17 -3.45 6.08
N ILE A 74 -3.89 -3.09 6.23
CA ILE A 74 -3.34 -2.65 7.51
C ILE A 74 -4.00 -1.31 7.91
N MET A 75 -4.63 -1.28 9.08
CA MET A 75 -5.20 -0.07 9.68
C MET A 75 -4.29 0.43 10.81
N PRO A 76 -3.35 1.37 10.52
CA PRO A 76 -2.52 2.00 11.55
C PRO A 76 -3.36 2.99 12.35
N LEU A 77 -3.53 2.73 13.66
CA LEU A 77 -4.27 3.54 14.65
C LEU A 77 -5.80 3.63 14.47
N LEU A 78 -6.53 2.83 15.27
CA LEU A 78 -7.84 3.22 15.78
C LEU A 78 -7.62 4.02 17.07
N ASN A 79 -7.60 5.36 16.97
CA ASN A 79 -7.49 6.21 18.15
C ASN A 79 -8.83 6.22 18.89
N PHE A 80 -9.08 5.26 19.77
CA PHE A 80 -10.23 5.24 20.68
C PHE A 80 -10.05 6.21 21.86
N ALA A 81 -9.54 7.42 21.60
CA ALA A 81 -9.57 8.48 22.60
C ALA A 81 -10.98 9.09 22.59
N ASP A 82 -11.87 8.49 23.38
CA ASP A 82 -13.25 8.93 23.62
C ASP A 82 -13.31 10.17 24.52
N ASN A 83 -12.45 11.14 24.24
CA ASN A 83 -12.49 12.45 24.84
C ASN A 83 -12.69 13.44 23.69
N ALA A 84 -13.79 14.17 23.70
CA ALA A 84 -13.99 15.35 22.87
C ALA A 84 -12.95 16.41 23.27
N VAL A 85 -11.70 16.24 22.81
CA VAL A 85 -10.60 17.15 23.07
C VAL A 85 -10.69 18.29 22.06
N ASN A 86 -10.60 19.53 22.55
CA ASN A 86 -10.29 20.68 21.72
C ASN A 86 -9.01 20.37 20.94
N ILE A 87 -9.16 19.98 19.66
CA ILE A 87 -8.05 19.59 18.78
C ILE A 87 -7.02 20.72 18.82
N SER A 88 -5.85 20.40 19.36
CA SER A 88 -4.76 21.36 19.51
C SER A 88 -4.30 21.85 18.13
N ASP A 89 -3.76 23.05 18.06
CA ASP A 89 -3.25 23.57 16.78
C ASP A 89 -2.10 22.71 16.20
N ALA A 90 -1.43 21.93 17.05
CA ALA A 90 -0.44 20.95 16.63
C ALA A 90 -1.07 19.77 15.85
N GLU A 91 -2.21 19.25 16.31
CA GLU A 91 -2.93 18.15 15.64
C GLU A 91 -3.52 18.59 14.30
N LYS A 92 -4.05 19.82 14.21
CA LYS A 92 -4.51 20.39 12.92
C LYS A 92 -3.37 20.51 11.90
N LYS A 93 -2.20 20.97 12.35
CA LYS A 93 -0.99 21.03 11.50
C LYS A 93 -0.57 19.64 11.03
N LEU A 94 -0.59 18.65 11.91
CA LEU A 94 -0.27 17.27 11.55
C LEU A 94 -1.26 16.69 10.53
N MET A 95 -2.55 16.97 10.69
CA MET A 95 -3.59 16.54 9.75
C MET A 95 -3.39 17.19 8.37
N ASN A 96 -3.10 18.49 8.33
CA ASN A 96 -2.79 19.20 7.08
C ASN A 96 -1.53 18.63 6.39
N TYR A 97 -0.49 18.29 7.16
CA TYR A 97 0.72 17.68 6.64
C TYR A 97 0.44 16.28 6.05
N ARG A 98 -0.34 15.45 6.76
CA ARG A 98 -0.79 14.14 6.25
C ARG A 98 -1.60 14.26 4.96
N ASP A 99 -2.49 15.25 4.87
CA ASP A 99 -3.27 15.52 3.66
C ASP A 99 -2.36 15.96 2.50
N ALA A 100 -1.36 16.81 2.77
CA ALA A 100 -0.37 17.21 1.78
C ALA A 100 0.44 16.02 1.26
N LEU A 101 0.89 15.14 2.15
CA LEU A 101 1.61 13.90 1.78
C LEU A 101 0.74 12.98 0.92
N ARG A 102 -0.53 12.78 1.30
CA ARG A 102 -1.48 11.98 0.50
C ARG A 102 -1.69 12.56 -0.90
N LYS A 103 -1.88 13.88 -1.01
CA LYS A 103 -2.01 14.58 -2.30
C LYS A 103 -0.74 14.44 -3.14
N LEU A 104 0.42 14.59 -2.53
CA LEU A 104 1.71 14.44 -3.20
C LEU A 104 1.90 13.03 -3.74
N HIS A 105 1.62 12.00 -2.92
CA HIS A 105 1.71 10.60 -3.34
C HIS A 105 0.74 10.31 -4.49
N LYS A 106 -0.51 10.79 -4.40
CA LYS A 106 -1.48 10.67 -5.50
C LYS A 106 -0.97 11.32 -6.79
N ALA A 107 -0.46 12.54 -6.72
CA ALA A 107 0.09 13.24 -7.89
C ALA A 107 1.27 12.49 -8.50
N HIS A 108 2.16 11.91 -7.68
CA HIS A 108 3.27 11.09 -8.15
C HIS A 108 2.77 9.83 -8.90
N VAL A 109 1.80 9.12 -8.33
CA VAL A 109 1.21 7.93 -8.97
C VAL A 109 0.48 8.30 -10.26
N ASP A 110 -0.28 9.39 -10.27
CA ASP A 110 -0.99 9.88 -11.46
C ASP A 110 0.01 10.26 -12.57
N ASN A 111 1.11 10.95 -12.24
CA ASN A 111 2.18 11.28 -13.19
C ASN A 111 2.84 10.03 -13.77
N PHE A 112 3.22 9.07 -12.92
CA PHE A 112 3.81 7.80 -13.38
C PHE A 112 2.87 7.05 -14.33
N ASN A 113 1.57 7.04 -14.05
CA ASN A 113 0.57 6.43 -14.91
C ASN A 113 0.42 7.15 -16.26
N LEU A 114 0.58 8.48 -16.29
CA LEU A 114 0.57 9.25 -17.54
C LEU A 114 1.80 8.93 -18.38
N GLU A 115 3.00 8.96 -17.79
CA GLU A 115 4.25 8.60 -18.47
C GLU A 115 4.21 7.19 -19.05
N LYS A 116 3.65 6.23 -18.29
CA LYS A 116 3.43 4.86 -18.76
C LYS A 116 2.53 4.81 -19.99
N LYS A 117 1.40 5.54 -19.99
CA LYS A 117 0.48 5.59 -21.14
C LYS A 117 1.12 6.21 -22.37
N GLU A 118 1.92 7.26 -22.20
CA GLU A 118 2.66 7.89 -23.30
C GLU A 118 3.65 6.91 -23.92
N LEU A 119 4.36 6.15 -23.09
CA LEU A 119 5.29 5.13 -23.54
C LEU A 119 4.57 3.98 -24.28
N GLU A 120 3.45 3.49 -23.76
CA GLU A 120 2.63 2.46 -24.41
C GLU A 120 2.14 2.92 -25.79
N SER A 121 1.67 4.17 -25.90
CA SER A 121 1.27 4.76 -27.18
C SER A 121 2.45 4.90 -28.16
N ALA A 122 3.65 5.27 -27.67
CA ALA A 122 4.83 5.35 -28.49
C ALA A 122 5.26 3.97 -29.04
N VAL A 123 5.18 2.93 -28.21
CA VAL A 123 5.45 1.54 -28.62
C VAL A 123 4.46 1.09 -29.71
N GLU A 124 3.17 1.35 -29.52
CA GLU A 124 2.15 1.00 -30.51
C GLU A 124 2.40 1.70 -31.86
N ASN A 125 2.72 2.99 -31.83
CA ASN A 125 3.06 3.74 -33.04
C ASN A 125 4.29 3.18 -33.77
N LEU A 126 5.30 2.72 -33.03
CA LEU A 126 6.48 2.07 -33.63
C LEU A 126 6.14 0.74 -34.26
N ASN A 127 5.27 -0.06 -33.64
CA ASN A 127 4.78 -1.33 -34.20
C ASN A 127 4.01 -1.09 -35.50
N LEU A 128 3.04 -0.18 -35.50
CA LEU A 128 2.29 0.19 -36.70
C LEU A 128 3.21 0.70 -37.81
N LYS A 129 4.22 1.50 -37.46
CA LYS A 129 5.21 1.99 -38.42
C LYS A 129 6.02 0.85 -39.04
N LYS A 130 6.41 -0.14 -38.25
CA LYS A 130 7.10 -1.35 -38.71
C LYS A 130 6.23 -2.15 -39.67
N GLU A 131 4.99 -2.44 -39.30
CA GLU A 131 4.03 -3.16 -40.17
C GLU A 131 3.77 -2.41 -41.48
N ASN A 132 3.66 -1.08 -41.43
CA ASN A 132 3.50 -0.25 -42.62
C ASN A 132 4.68 -0.41 -43.59
N TYR A 133 5.92 -0.43 -43.08
CA TYR A 133 7.09 -0.69 -43.90
C TYR A 133 7.07 -2.10 -44.53
N GLU A 134 6.67 -3.13 -43.78
CA GLU A 134 6.56 -4.50 -44.28
C GLU A 134 5.49 -4.62 -45.38
N LEU A 135 4.31 -4.04 -45.16
CA LEU A 135 3.25 -3.98 -46.17
C LEU A 135 3.70 -3.23 -47.42
N LYS A 136 4.40 -2.10 -47.26
CA LYS A 136 4.91 -1.32 -48.39
C LYS A 136 5.93 -2.11 -49.21
N ARG A 137 6.77 -2.92 -48.56
CA ARG A 137 7.69 -3.84 -49.25
C ARG A 137 6.93 -4.89 -50.06
N LYS A 138 5.94 -5.56 -49.44
CA LYS A 138 5.13 -6.59 -50.09
C LYS A 138 4.32 -6.04 -51.27
N TYR A 139 3.75 -4.84 -51.11
CA TYR A 139 3.04 -4.16 -52.20
C TYR A 139 3.94 -3.91 -53.41
N LEU A 140 5.18 -3.47 -53.18
CA LEU A 140 6.15 -3.21 -54.25
C LEU A 140 6.52 -4.50 -55.00
N GLU A 141 6.70 -5.60 -54.27
CA GLU A 141 6.99 -6.93 -54.82
C GLU A 141 5.84 -7.41 -55.70
N LEU A 142 4.61 -7.42 -55.17
CA LEU A 142 3.42 -7.78 -55.93
C LEU A 142 3.21 -6.89 -57.16
N THR A 143 3.49 -5.59 -57.05
CA THR A 143 3.39 -4.66 -58.19
C THR A 143 4.36 -5.04 -59.31
N ARG A 144 5.58 -5.48 -58.97
CA ARG A 144 6.56 -5.95 -59.97
C ARG A 144 6.10 -7.24 -60.63
N GLU A 145 5.65 -8.22 -59.86
CA GLU A 145 5.12 -9.48 -60.37
C GLU A 145 3.93 -9.26 -61.31
N ASN A 146 2.98 -8.41 -60.89
CA ASN A 146 1.79 -8.09 -61.69
C ASN A 146 2.17 -7.43 -63.02
N LYS A 147 3.19 -6.57 -63.02
CA LYS A 147 3.74 -5.97 -64.25
C LYS A 147 4.32 -7.03 -65.19
N VAL A 148 5.07 -8.00 -64.67
CA VAL A 148 5.64 -9.11 -65.47
C VAL A 148 4.53 -9.98 -66.06
N LEU A 149 3.55 -10.39 -65.24
CA LEU A 149 2.41 -11.20 -65.67
C LEU A 149 1.59 -10.51 -66.75
N LYS A 150 1.34 -9.20 -66.59
CA LYS A 150 0.65 -8.40 -67.60
C LYS A 150 1.43 -8.36 -68.91
N GLY A 151 2.76 -8.24 -68.86
CA GLY A 151 3.62 -8.32 -70.04
C GLY A 151 3.48 -9.66 -70.77
N LEU A 152 3.51 -10.78 -70.04
CA LEU A 152 3.32 -12.12 -70.61
C LEU A 152 1.95 -12.30 -71.26
N LEU A 153 0.88 -11.81 -70.62
CA LEU A 153 -0.49 -11.86 -71.17
C LEU A 153 -0.66 -11.01 -72.44
N MET A 154 0.15 -9.95 -72.59
CA MET A 154 0.08 -9.05 -73.75
C MET A 154 0.90 -9.56 -74.95
N MET A 155 1.71 -10.61 -74.78
CA MET A 155 2.35 -11.31 -75.90
C MET A 155 1.33 -12.28 -76.52
N LYS A 156 0.67 -11.86 -77.60
CA LYS A 156 -0.16 -12.77 -78.42
C LYS A 156 0.75 -13.80 -79.14
N PRO A 157 0.28 -15.04 -79.34
CA PRO A 157 1.02 -16.10 -80.01
C PRO A 157 1.37 -15.76 -81.46
#